data_AF-A0A352EUS3-F1
#
_entry.id   AF-A0A352EUS3-F1
#
_cell.length_a   1.000
_cell.length_b   1.000
_cell.length_c   1.000
_cell.angle_alpha   90.00
_cell.angle_beta   90.00
_cell.angle_gamma   90.00
#
_symmetry.space_group_name_H-M   'P 1'
#
loop_
_entity.id
_entity.type
_entity.pdbx_description
1 polymer ?
#
loop_
_entity_poly.entity_id
_entity_poly.type
_entity_poly.pdbx_seq_one_letter_code
_entity_poly.pdbx_strand_id
1 'polypeptide(L)'
;TLVGFSVNDTIVVFDRIRENRRLHRRESLYKITNDSINQTLSRTIITSGLVFLSVLSMVLFGGEVLRGFSLALLIGVTFGTYSSIAIASPIMVWWEQRLESANRSSAVTANREQLRPVGSAKRAAATAEARKQSRGAGRA
;
A
#
# COMPACT_ATOMS: atom_id res chain seq x y z
N THR A 1 18.07 18.60 -18.01
CA THR A 1 17.69 17.26 -18.53
C THR A 1 17.35 16.29 -17.41
N LEU A 2 18.19 16.20 -16.38
CA LEU A 2 18.04 15.22 -15.30
C LEU A 2 16.76 15.36 -14.45
N VAL A 3 16.44 16.58 -14.02
CA VAL A 3 15.25 16.86 -13.19
C VAL A 3 13.97 16.41 -13.91
N GLY A 4 13.87 16.66 -15.22
CA GLY A 4 12.74 16.22 -16.03
C GLY A 4 12.59 14.70 -16.12
N PHE A 5 13.70 13.96 -16.19
CA PHE A 5 13.69 12.50 -16.21
C PHE A 5 13.18 11.90 -14.88
N SER A 6 13.71 12.37 -13.75
CA SER A 6 13.29 11.90 -12.42
C SER A 6 11.85 12.31 -12.07
N VAL A 7 11.44 13.52 -12.45
CA VAL A 7 10.06 13.99 -12.26
C VAL A 7 9.09 13.18 -13.12
N ASN A 8 9.45 12.85 -14.36
CA ASN A 8 8.63 12.02 -15.23
C ASN A 8 8.39 10.62 -14.65
N ASP A 9 9.45 9.96 -14.16
CA ASP A 9 9.31 8.63 -13.54
C ASP A 9 8.44 8.68 -12.28
N THR A 10 8.55 9.77 -11.51
CA THR A 10 7.74 9.98 -10.30
C THR A 10 6.25 10.24 -10.62
N ILE A 11 5.95 11.04 -11.64
CA ILE A 11 4.57 11.35 -12.06
C ILE A 11 3.86 10.08 -12.54
N VAL A 12 4.51 9.24 -13.36
CA VAL A 12 3.90 8.02 -13.91
C VAL A 12 3.50 7.04 -12.80
N VAL A 13 4.37 6.86 -11.80
CA VAL A 13 4.08 5.99 -10.64
C VAL A 13 2.92 6.54 -9.82
N PHE A 14 2.94 7.85 -9.51
CA PHE A 14 1.86 8.47 -8.72
C PHE A 14 0.52 8.51 -9.45
N ASP A 15 0.53 8.72 -10.77
CA ASP A 15 -0.68 8.70 -11.58
C ASP A 15 -1.31 7.30 -11.58
N ARG A 16 -0.49 6.24 -11.69
CA ARG A 16 -1.00 4.87 -11.65
C ARG A 16 -1.53 4.45 -10.29
N ILE A 17 -0.95 4.95 -9.19
CA ILE A 17 -1.49 4.76 -7.84
C ILE A 17 -2.87 5.42 -7.73
N ARG A 18 -3.03 6.65 -8.25
CA ARG A 18 -4.33 7.35 -8.28
C ARG A 18 -5.36 6.61 -9.11
N GLU A 19 -4.98 6.10 -10.28
CA GLU A 19 -5.88 5.41 -11.19
C GLU A 19 -6.36 4.08 -10.62
N ASN A 20 -5.46 3.21 -10.14
CA ASN A 20 -5.86 1.94 -9.52
C ASN A 20 -6.68 2.16 -8.25
N ARG A 21 -6.44 3.24 -7.48
CA ARG A 21 -7.29 3.62 -6.34
C ARG A 21 -8.72 3.96 -6.74
N ARG A 22 -8.92 4.53 -7.93
CA ARG A 22 -10.26 4.89 -8.43
C ARG A 22 -11.00 3.66 -8.95
N LEU A 23 -10.29 2.73 -9.59
CA LEU A 23 -10.85 1.50 -10.17
C LEU A 23 -11.17 0.42 -9.11
N HIS A 24 -10.32 0.26 -8.09
CA HIS A 24 -10.45 -0.83 -7.09
C HIS A 24 -10.90 -0.32 -5.72
N ARG A 25 -11.98 0.48 -5.67
CA ARG A 25 -12.44 1.18 -4.45
C ARG A 25 -12.82 0.26 -3.26
N ARG A 26 -12.94 -1.06 -3.49
CA ARG A 26 -13.28 -2.09 -2.49
C ARG A 26 -12.11 -3.00 -2.10
N GLU A 27 -10.98 -2.94 -2.81
CA GLU A 27 -9.80 -3.74 -2.50
C GLU A 27 -8.88 -3.04 -1.48
N SER A 28 -8.05 -3.80 -0.78
CA SER A 28 -7.12 -3.21 0.18
C SER A 28 -6.14 -2.30 -0.55
N LEU A 29 -5.88 -1.12 0.03
CA LEU A 29 -4.93 -0.14 -0.51
C LEU A 29 -3.53 -0.74 -0.76
N TYR A 30 -3.18 -1.82 -0.04
CA TYR A 30 -1.98 -2.60 -0.25
C TYR A 30 -1.95 -3.28 -1.63
N LYS A 31 -3.01 -4.01 -1.99
CA LYS A 31 -3.08 -4.72 -3.27
C LYS A 31 -3.06 -3.76 -4.44
N ILE A 32 -3.81 -2.66 -4.32
CA ILE A 32 -3.86 -1.57 -5.30
C ILE A 32 -2.48 -0.97 -5.54
N THR A 33 -1.73 -0.68 -4.46
CA THR A 33 -0.41 -0.06 -4.55
C THR A 33 0.62 -1.03 -5.11
N ASN A 34 0.63 -2.29 -4.67
CA ASN A 34 1.49 -3.32 -5.21
C ASN A 34 1.24 -3.53 -6.71
N ASP A 35 -0.02 -3.59 -7.14
CA ASP A 35 -0.38 -3.75 -8.55
C ASP A 35 0.00 -2.51 -9.37
N SER A 36 -0.18 -1.30 -8.84
CA SER A 36 0.27 -0.05 -9.48
C SER A 36 1.78 -0.01 -9.67
N ILE A 37 2.53 -0.41 -8.64
CA ILE A 37 4.00 -0.45 -8.70
C ILE A 37 4.42 -1.48 -9.73
N ASN A 38 3.92 -2.72 -9.66
CA ASN A 38 4.32 -3.77 -10.59
C ASN A 38 4.00 -3.43 -12.07
N GLN A 39 2.89 -2.72 -12.32
CA GLN A 39 2.51 -2.25 -13.66
C GLN A 39 3.42 -1.13 -14.21
N THR A 40 3.93 -0.25 -13.34
CA THR A 40 4.78 0.87 -13.75
C THR A 40 6.26 0.52 -13.73
N LEU A 41 6.66 -0.43 -12.88
CA LEU A 41 8.03 -0.84 -12.63
C LEU A 41 8.72 -1.35 -13.90
N SER A 42 8.06 -2.20 -14.70
CA SER A 42 8.62 -2.68 -15.97
C SER A 42 8.96 -1.54 -16.93
N ARG A 43 8.07 -0.55 -17.06
CA ARG A 43 8.31 0.62 -17.91
C ARG A 43 9.49 1.42 -17.37
N THR A 44 9.48 1.80 -16.10
CA THR A 44 10.54 2.60 -15.48
C THR A 44 11.89 1.91 -15.51
N ILE A 45 11.98 0.59 -15.28
CA ILE A 45 13.24 -0.15 -15.36
C ILE A 45 13.79 -0.15 -16.79
N ILE A 46 12.93 -0.35 -17.78
CA ILE A 46 13.36 -0.36 -19.19
C ILE A 46 13.86 1.02 -19.61
N THR A 47 13.10 2.10 -19.35
CA THR A 47 13.53 3.46 -19.73
C THR A 47 14.74 3.94 -18.94
N SER A 48 14.79 3.73 -17.61
CA SER A 48 15.96 4.10 -16.80
C SER A 48 17.20 3.27 -17.12
N GLY A 49 17.04 1.97 -17.36
CA GLY A 49 18.12 1.09 -17.78
C GLY A 49 18.71 1.48 -19.14
N LEU A 50 17.86 1.84 -20.12
CA LEU A 50 18.31 2.35 -21.41
C LEU A 50 19.10 3.64 -21.26
N VAL A 51 18.59 4.61 -20.49
CA VAL A 51 19.29 5.88 -20.25
C VAL A 51 20.61 5.64 -19.53
N PHE A 52 20.63 4.78 -18.51
CA PHE A 52 21.85 4.41 -17.80
C PHE A 52 22.88 3.78 -18.73
N LEU A 53 22.47 2.84 -19.59
CA LEU A 53 23.36 2.17 -20.54
C LEU A 53 23.90 3.14 -21.60
N SER A 54 23.06 4.04 -22.11
CA SER A 54 23.49 5.10 -23.04
C SER A 54 24.50 6.04 -22.39
N VAL A 55 24.22 6.53 -21.18
CA VAL A 55 25.14 7.43 -20.46
C VAL A 55 26.43 6.71 -20.07
N LEU A 56 26.36 5.44 -19.68
CA LEU A 56 27.53 4.61 -19.40
C LEU A 56 28.43 4.47 -20.64
N SER A 57 27.84 4.17 -21.79
CA SER A 57 28.57 4.14 -23.06
C SER A 57 29.19 5.50 -23.39
N MET A 58 28.50 6.59 -23.09
CA MET A 58 29.01 7.95 -23.28
C MET A 58 30.15 8.33 -22.31
N VAL A 59 30.19 7.75 -21.11
CA VAL A 59 31.33 7.93 -20.18
C VAL A 59 32.55 7.13 -20.66
N LEU A 60 32.34 5.90 -21.13
CA LEU A 60 33.42 5.02 -21.59
C LEU A 60 34.00 5.44 -22.95
N PHE A 61 33.16 5.85 -23.89
CA PHE A 61 33.52 6.12 -25.29
C PHE A 61 33.39 7.61 -25.72
N GLY A 62 32.85 8.51 -24.88
CA GLY A 62 32.47 9.87 -25.29
C GLY A 62 33.60 10.88 -25.49
N GLY A 63 34.88 10.50 -25.34
CA GLY A 63 36.02 11.40 -25.52
C GLY A 63 36.09 12.52 -24.49
N GLU A 64 37.06 13.42 -24.65
CA GLU A 64 37.46 14.38 -23.61
C GLU A 64 36.44 15.51 -23.38
N VAL A 65 35.74 15.91 -24.43
CA VAL A 65 34.73 16.99 -24.38
C VAL A 65 33.46 16.57 -23.63
N LEU A 66 33.01 15.32 -23.80
CA LEU A 66 31.77 14.85 -23.17
C LEU A 66 31.98 14.28 -21.77
N ARG A 67 33.22 13.96 -21.36
CA ARG A 67 33.52 13.32 -20.07
C ARG A 67 32.90 14.04 -18.87
N GLY A 68 33.03 15.37 -18.79
CA GLY A 68 32.47 16.15 -17.68
C GLY A 68 30.93 16.15 -17.67
N PHE A 69 30.32 16.21 -18.85
CA PHE A 69 28.88 16.19 -19.01
C PHE A 69 28.28 14.79 -18.76
N SER A 70 28.90 13.74 -19.29
CA SER A 70 28.47 12.37 -19.13
C SER A 70 28.62 11.88 -17.69
N LEU A 71 29.64 12.32 -16.96
CA LEU A 71 29.77 12.10 -15.51
C LEU A 71 28.61 12.73 -14.72
N ALA A 72 28.27 13.99 -15.01
CA ALA A 72 27.15 14.67 -14.36
C ALA A 72 25.81 13.97 -14.65
N LEU A 73 25.61 13.49 -15.88
CA LEU A 73 24.45 12.68 -16.24
C LEU A 73 24.45 11.31 -15.55
N LEU A 74 25.60 10.64 -15.44
CA LEU A 74 25.70 9.32 -14.83
C LEU A 74 25.32 9.38 -13.35
N ILE A 75 25.92 10.32 -12.62
CA ILE A 75 25.61 10.56 -11.21
C ILE A 75 24.12 10.88 -11.07
N GLY A 76 23.63 11.81 -11.88
CA GLY A 76 22.24 12.23 -11.80
C GLY A 76 21.23 11.13 -12.14
N VAL A 77 21.50 10.27 -13.12
CA VAL A 77 20.60 9.17 -13.51
C VAL A 77 20.62 8.10 -12.42
N THR A 78 21.78 7.86 -11.81
CA THR A 78 21.92 6.90 -10.70
C THR A 78 21.08 7.36 -9.50
N PHE A 79 21.23 8.62 -9.07
CA PHE A 79 20.43 9.18 -7.96
C PHE A 79 18.95 9.36 -8.32
N GLY A 80 18.62 9.73 -9.56
CA GLY A 80 17.25 9.90 -10.03
C GLY A 80 16.48 8.57 -10.09
N THR A 81 17.10 7.53 -10.64
CA THR A 81 16.53 6.18 -10.71
C THR A 81 16.39 5.58 -9.31
N TYR A 82 17.43 5.73 -8.47
CA TYR A 82 17.38 5.27 -7.09
C TYR A 82 16.27 6.00 -6.31
N SER A 83 16.11 7.32 -6.48
CA SER A 83 15.06 8.09 -5.80
C SER A 83 13.65 7.65 -6.20
N SER A 84 13.38 7.38 -7.48
CA SER A 84 12.05 6.94 -7.90
C SER A 84 11.71 5.53 -7.40
N ILE A 85 12.68 4.61 -7.37
CA ILE A 85 12.48 3.23 -6.85
C ILE A 85 12.42 3.23 -5.31
N ALA A 86 13.26 4.04 -4.65
CA ALA A 86 13.32 4.16 -3.20
C ALA A 86 12.10 4.88 -2.59
N ILE A 87 11.18 5.43 -3.39
CA ILE A 87 9.86 5.91 -2.91
C ILE A 87 8.83 4.77 -2.89
N ALA A 88 8.99 3.73 -3.72
CA ALA A 88 8.09 2.57 -3.74
C ALA A 88 8.19 1.74 -2.44
N SER A 89 9.40 1.54 -1.92
CA SER A 89 9.66 0.78 -0.68
C SER A 89 9.12 1.41 0.62
N PRO A 90 9.30 2.71 0.93
CA PRO A 90 8.80 3.32 2.15
C PRO A 90 7.27 3.44 2.16
N ILE A 91 6.61 3.49 1.00
CA ILE A 91 5.15 3.37 0.92
C ILE A 91 4.68 1.99 1.41
N MET A 92 5.43 0.92 1.13
CA MET A 92 5.15 -0.42 1.67
C MET A 92 5.33 -0.45 3.20
N VAL A 93 6.51 0.00 3.68
CA VAL A 93 6.91 -0.10 5.09
C VAL A 93 6.09 0.82 6.00
N TRP A 94 5.83 2.06 5.58
CA TRP A 94 5.03 3.03 6.34
C TRP A 94 3.56 2.61 6.45
N TRP A 95 3.07 1.80 5.52
CA TRP A 95 1.67 1.38 5.45
C TRP A 95 1.42 0.05 6.18
N GLU A 96 2.38 -0.86 6.20
CA GLU A 96 2.34 -2.09 7.01
C GLU A 96 2.08 -1.76 8.50
N GLN A 97 2.77 -0.76 9.05
CA GLN A 97 2.58 -0.30 10.43
C GLN A 97 1.15 0.24 10.71
N ARG A 98 0.45 0.74 9.68
CA ARG A 98 -0.88 1.35 9.81
C ARG A 98 -2.02 0.36 9.54
N LEU A 99 -1.78 -0.67 8.73
CA LEU A 99 -2.73 -1.79 8.56
C LEU A 99 -2.69 -2.77 9.71
N GLU A 100 -1.51 -3.04 10.29
CA GLU A 100 -1.41 -3.93 11.46
C GLU A 100 -2.18 -3.39 12.68
N SER A 101 -2.30 -2.07 12.79
CA SER A 101 -3.07 -1.40 13.84
C SER A 101 -4.58 -1.43 13.55
N ALA A 102 -5.00 -1.33 12.28
CA ALA A 102 -6.41 -1.49 11.88
C ALA A 102 -6.90 -2.94 11.97
N ASN A 103 -6.08 -3.92 11.55
CA ASN A 103 -6.46 -5.34 11.55
C ASN A 103 -6.50 -5.94 12.97
N ARG A 104 -5.64 -5.47 13.89
CA ARG A 104 -5.75 -5.77 15.33
C ARG A 104 -7.09 -5.32 15.91
N SER A 105 -7.57 -4.14 15.50
CA SER A 105 -8.81 -3.55 15.98
C SER A 105 -10.05 -4.34 15.54
N SER A 106 -10.04 -4.79 14.28
CA SER A 106 -11.10 -5.65 13.71
C SER A 106 -11.09 -7.06 14.30
N ALA A 107 -9.90 -7.65 14.52
CA ALA A 107 -9.76 -8.96 15.12
C ALA A 107 -10.20 -8.98 16.60
N VAL A 108 -9.88 -7.94 17.38
CA VAL A 108 -10.32 -7.80 18.79
C VAL A 108 -11.84 -7.66 18.89
N THR A 109 -12.47 -6.93 17.97
CA THR A 109 -13.93 -6.75 17.95
C THR A 109 -14.66 -8.03 17.54
N ALA A 110 -14.16 -8.74 16.52
CA ALA A 110 -14.74 -10.00 16.06
C ALA A 110 -14.66 -11.11 17.13
N ASN A 111 -13.53 -11.20 17.84
CA ASN A 111 -13.35 -12.21 18.90
C ASN A 111 -14.23 -11.89 20.14
N ARG A 112 -14.43 -10.60 20.44
CA ARG A 112 -15.31 -10.15 21.54
C ARG A 112 -16.79 -10.43 21.28
N GLU A 113 -17.22 -10.45 20.02
CA GLU A 113 -18.59 -10.78 19.64
C GLU A 113 -18.86 -12.29 19.65
N GLN A 114 -17.86 -13.10 19.28
CA GLN A 114 -17.91 -14.57 19.40
C GLN A 114 -17.86 -15.07 20.85
N LEU A 115 -17.19 -14.35 21.75
CA LEU A 115 -17.15 -14.66 23.19
C LEU A 115 -18.42 -14.25 23.94
N ARG A 116 -19.43 -13.64 23.30
CA ARG A 116 -20.73 -13.40 23.94
C ARG A 116 -21.39 -14.76 24.17
N PRO A 117 -21.51 -15.24 25.42
CA PRO A 117 -22.03 -16.57 25.66
C PRO A 117 -23.49 -16.60 25.20
N VAL A 118 -23.76 -17.43 24.19
CA VAL A 118 -25.08 -17.72 23.59
C VAL A 118 -26.13 -18.11 24.65
N GLY A 119 -25.69 -18.46 25.87
CA GLY A 119 -26.55 -18.75 27.02
C GLY A 119 -27.15 -17.53 27.74
N SER A 120 -26.69 -16.30 27.52
CA SER A 120 -27.20 -15.11 28.25
C SER A 120 -28.64 -14.75 27.84
N ALA A 121 -28.92 -14.75 26.54
CA ALA A 121 -30.27 -14.46 26.03
C ALA A 121 -31.28 -15.56 26.43
N LYS A 122 -30.84 -16.83 26.42
CA LYS A 122 -31.68 -17.98 26.80
C LYS A 122 -31.95 -18.04 28.31
N ARG A 123 -30.97 -17.65 29.15
CA ARG A 123 -31.15 -17.51 30.61
C ARG A 123 -32.05 -16.34 30.98
N ALA A 124 -31.96 -15.21 30.28
CA ALA A 124 -32.85 -14.06 30.51
C ALA A 124 -34.30 -14.37 30.14
N ALA A 125 -34.54 -15.09 29.02
CA ALA A 125 -35.86 -15.53 28.61
C ALA A 125 -36.49 -16.54 29.58
N ALA A 126 -35.72 -17.54 30.02
CA ALA A 126 -36.20 -18.55 30.99
C ALA A 126 -36.56 -17.95 32.36
N THR A 127 -35.83 -16.92 32.81
CA THR A 127 -36.10 -16.22 34.08
C THR A 127 -37.35 -15.35 33.99
N ALA A 128 -37.66 -14.81 32.79
CA ALA A 128 -38.87 -14.03 32.56
C ALA A 128 -40.14 -14.89 32.48
N GLU A 129 -40.07 -16.09 31.91
CA GLU A 129 -41.19 -17.04 31.88
C GLU A 129 -41.51 -17.60 33.27
N ALA A 130 -40.50 -17.94 34.08
CA ALA A 130 -40.69 -18.38 35.46
C ALA A 130 -41.37 -17.30 36.35
N ARG A 131 -41.12 -16.02 36.08
CA ARG A 131 -41.75 -14.89 36.79
C ARG A 131 -43.21 -14.66 36.37
N LYS A 132 -43.62 -15.11 35.18
CA LYS A 132 -45.02 -15.01 34.70
C LYS A 132 -45.90 -16.12 35.29
N GLN A 133 -45.37 -17.33 35.45
CA GLN A 133 -46.12 -18.46 36.03
C GLN A 133 -46.38 -18.31 37.54
N SER A 134 -45.43 -17.75 38.30
CA SER A 134 -45.60 -17.50 39.74
C SER A 134 -46.62 -16.39 40.09
N ARG A 135 -47.00 -15.53 39.13
CA ARG A 135 -48.02 -14.48 39.33
C ARG A 135 -49.46 -14.93 39.02
N GLY A 136 -49.65 -16.11 38.41
CA GLY A 136 -50.97 -16.63 38.04
C GLY A 136 -51.65 -17.52 39.09
N ALA A 137 -50.92 -18.00 40.11
CA ALA A 137 -51.41 -19.00 41.06
C ALA A 137 -51.99 -18.43 42.38
N GLY A 138 -52.15 -17.11 42.50
CA GLY A 138 -52.56 -16.43 43.75
C GLY A 138 -53.96 -15.80 43.75
N ARG A 139 -54.82 -16.16 42.80
CA ARG A 139 -56.23 -15.70 42.74
C ARG A 139 -57.14 -16.89 42.47
N ALA A 140 -57.41 -17.67 43.50
CA ALA A 140 -58.57 -18.55 43.60
C ALA A 140 -59.19 -18.30 44.98
#